data_AF-A0A925GYP5-F1
#
_entry.id   AF-A0A925GYP5-F1
#
_cell.length_a   1.000
_cell.length_b   1.000
_cell.length_c   1.000
_cell.angle_alpha   90.00
_cell.angle_beta   90.00
_cell.angle_gamma   90.00
#
_symmetry.space_group_name_H-M   'P 1'
#
loop_
_entity.id
_entity.type
_entity.pdbx_description
1 polymer ?
#
loop_
_entity_poly.entity_id
_entity_poly.type
_entity_poly.pdbx_seq_one_letter_code
_entity_poly.pdbx_strand_id
1 'polypeptide(L)'
;MSAPLLPPPYDQLGPRPFSFYPALVGIEHNEWRLHRATWSEVQVLNTKTGDEVWIPRRFLGDLSRTDDPVVIVGLTKELEYKAGQIIPHIRRVIEMPRAVNDFPRSTVTEPVTSAAPVVDIRLSSGAEGRVGRLIVGVLLAAVVGCVGIAVFFRAERNPKVRYSAVLQSELGLSGQDDYFSVTRKLGTPAEDSWRSAQGEMQYRVLRFPDRSVSVILMGSDRKNALYIGAVDNDWRPVHAVSLPGGRDTYPLLRSLRPPGDSKR
;
A
#
# COMPACT_ATOMS: atom_id res chain seq x y z
N MET A 1 8.84 13.47 -21.93
CA MET A 1 8.56 14.47 -20.87
C MET A 1 9.26 13.99 -19.61
N SER A 2 10.36 14.65 -19.24
CA SER A 2 11.16 14.33 -18.05
C SER A 2 10.39 14.69 -16.78
N ALA A 3 10.14 13.71 -15.92
CA ALA A 3 9.84 14.00 -14.52
C ALA A 3 11.14 14.42 -13.80
N PRO A 4 11.11 15.42 -12.91
CA PRO A 4 12.31 15.88 -12.22
C PRO A 4 12.82 14.82 -11.22
N LEU A 5 14.13 14.55 -11.23
CA LEU A 5 14.89 13.75 -10.26
C LEU A 5 15.13 14.55 -8.96
N LEU A 6 14.11 15.16 -8.38
CA LEU A 6 14.25 15.78 -7.07
C LEU A 6 14.33 14.66 -6.02
N PRO A 7 15.38 14.59 -5.16
CA PRO A 7 15.31 13.75 -3.99
C PRO A 7 14.06 14.16 -3.20
N PRO A 8 13.25 13.22 -2.68
CA PRO A 8 12.14 13.56 -1.81
C PRO A 8 12.70 14.44 -0.67
N PRO A 9 12.01 15.55 -0.33
CA PRO A 9 12.62 16.66 0.40
C PRO A 9 13.18 16.27 1.78
N TYR A 10 12.71 15.16 2.36
CA TYR A 10 13.07 14.67 3.69
C TYR A 10 14.53 14.21 3.84
N ASP A 11 15.20 13.78 2.76
CA ASP A 11 16.62 13.39 2.85
C ASP A 11 17.52 14.63 3.16
N GLN A 12 16.99 15.84 2.96
CA GLN A 12 17.64 17.11 3.30
C GLN A 12 17.51 17.48 4.79
N LEU A 13 16.67 16.77 5.57
CA LEU A 13 16.53 17.00 7.02
C LEU A 13 17.85 16.67 7.76
N GLY A 14 18.65 15.75 7.23
CA GLY A 14 19.90 15.32 7.85
C GLY A 14 19.71 14.93 9.33
N PRO A 15 20.67 15.23 10.21
CA PRO A 15 20.54 14.97 11.65
C PRO A 15 19.72 16.02 12.41
N ARG A 16 19.13 17.02 11.71
CA ARG A 16 18.45 18.14 12.36
C ARG A 16 17.12 17.67 12.97
N PRO A 17 16.78 18.08 14.21
CA PRO A 17 15.46 17.81 14.77
C PRO A 17 14.37 18.57 14.02
N PHE A 18 13.19 17.96 13.95
CA PHE A 18 12.00 18.53 13.31
C PHE A 18 10.72 18.09 14.03
N SER A 19 9.62 18.77 13.75
CA SER A 19 8.30 18.47 14.30
C SER A 19 7.31 18.10 13.20
N PHE A 20 6.35 17.23 13.49
CA PHE A 20 5.26 16.94 12.55
C PHE A 20 4.11 17.92 12.70
N TYR A 21 3.47 18.28 11.59
CA TYR A 21 2.21 19.00 11.62
C TYR A 21 1.20 18.39 10.65
N PRO A 22 0.03 17.89 11.12
CA PRO A 22 -0.37 17.77 12.53
C PRO A 22 0.54 16.84 13.36
N ALA A 23 0.53 17.00 14.69
CA ALA A 23 1.29 16.14 15.59
C ALA A 23 0.75 14.69 15.57
N LEU A 24 1.61 13.71 15.84
CA LEU A 24 1.20 12.31 15.97
C LEU A 24 0.33 12.12 17.22
N VAL A 25 -0.86 11.58 17.05
CA VAL A 25 -1.78 11.28 18.16
C VAL A 25 -1.22 10.12 18.97
N GLY A 26 -1.24 10.25 20.30
CA GLY A 26 -0.70 9.25 21.22
C GLY A 26 0.78 9.40 21.54
N ILE A 27 1.44 10.45 21.03
CA ILE A 27 2.82 10.80 21.39
C ILE A 27 2.85 12.18 22.07
N GLU A 28 3.48 12.28 23.24
CA GLU A 28 3.55 13.52 24.01
C GLU A 28 4.57 14.53 23.47
N HIS A 29 5.74 14.06 23.02
CA HIS A 29 6.83 14.94 22.55
C HIS A 29 6.92 14.92 21.02
N ASN A 30 6.58 16.02 20.37
CA ASN A 30 6.55 16.12 18.91
C ASN A 30 7.86 16.67 18.33
N GLU A 31 8.98 16.08 18.72
CA GLU A 31 10.29 16.40 18.17
C GLU A 31 11.01 15.11 17.79
N TRP A 32 11.45 15.08 16.55
CA TRP A 32 11.86 13.87 15.85
C TRP A 32 13.16 14.11 15.12
N ARG A 33 13.94 13.04 14.95
CA ARG A 33 15.11 13.01 14.08
C ARG A 33 14.94 11.93 13.03
N LEU A 34 15.47 12.22 11.84
CA LEU A 34 15.56 11.24 10.78
C LEU A 34 16.62 10.20 11.15
N HIS A 35 16.25 8.93 11.19
CA HIS A 35 17.20 7.84 11.44
C HIS A 35 17.55 7.10 10.15
N ARG A 36 16.53 6.62 9.42
CA ARG A 36 16.70 5.91 8.15
C ARG A 36 15.58 6.28 7.19
N ALA A 37 15.86 6.22 5.90
CA ALA A 37 14.86 6.38 4.86
C ALA A 37 14.98 5.25 3.85
N THR A 38 13.84 4.69 3.46
CA THR A 38 13.70 3.75 2.35
C THR A 38 12.92 4.42 1.22
N TRP A 39 12.70 3.72 0.11
CA TRP A 39 11.89 4.24 -0.99
C TRP A 39 10.44 4.54 -0.57
N SER A 40 9.85 3.72 0.29
CA SER A 40 8.42 3.78 0.67
C SER A 40 8.16 4.37 2.06
N GLU A 41 9.13 4.29 2.97
CA GLU A 41 8.93 4.61 4.39
C GLU A 41 10.14 5.36 4.97
N VAL A 42 9.88 6.18 5.98
CA VAL A 42 10.90 6.94 6.72
C VAL A 42 10.84 6.53 8.19
N GLN A 43 11.98 6.13 8.74
CA GLN A 43 12.16 5.86 10.15
C GLN A 43 12.57 7.14 10.87
N VAL A 44 11.77 7.49 11.89
CA VAL A 44 12.01 8.64 12.75
C VAL A 44 12.16 8.20 14.19
N LEU A 45 12.96 8.94 14.94
CA LEU A 45 13.27 8.67 16.34
C LEU A 45 12.88 9.88 17.19
N ASN A 46 12.12 9.64 18.26
CA ASN A 46 11.71 10.68 19.19
C ASN A 46 12.92 11.16 19.99
N THR A 47 13.19 12.46 20.01
CA THR A 47 14.38 13.01 20.68
C THR A 47 14.37 12.82 22.20
N LYS A 48 13.17 12.72 22.81
CA LYS A 48 12.99 12.67 24.26
C LYS A 48 12.73 11.26 24.77
N THR A 49 11.86 10.50 24.10
CA THR A 49 11.49 9.15 24.53
C THR A 49 12.34 8.05 23.91
N GLY A 50 13.02 8.34 22.79
CA GLY A 50 13.76 7.34 22.02
C GLY A 50 12.86 6.41 21.20
N ASP A 51 11.56 6.67 21.12
CA ASP A 51 10.63 5.84 20.36
C ASP A 51 10.95 5.89 18.86
N GLU A 52 11.07 4.71 18.26
CA GLU A 52 11.29 4.54 16.83
C GLU A 52 9.99 4.27 16.11
N VAL A 53 9.75 5.00 15.03
CA VAL A 53 8.52 4.86 14.26
C VAL A 53 8.76 4.95 12.76
N TRP A 54 8.13 4.04 12.02
CA TRP A 54 8.14 4.03 10.56
C TRP A 54 6.90 4.74 10.01
N ILE A 55 7.13 5.77 9.19
CA ILE A 55 6.08 6.57 8.55
C ILE A 55 6.12 6.33 7.05
N PRO A 56 5.02 5.83 6.45
CA PRO A 56 4.90 5.75 5.00
C PRO A 56 5.03 7.13 4.34
N ARG A 57 5.90 7.23 3.33
CA ARG A 57 6.18 8.49 2.61
C ARG A 57 4.95 9.14 1.99
N ARG A 58 3.93 8.34 1.66
CA ARG A 58 2.61 8.83 1.19
C ARG A 58 1.88 9.74 2.19
N PHE A 59 2.22 9.64 3.48
CA PHE A 59 1.65 10.46 4.55
C PHE A 59 2.50 11.68 4.89
N LEU A 60 3.70 11.79 4.31
CA LEU A 60 4.54 12.96 4.44
C LEU A 60 4.20 13.97 3.34
N GLY A 61 4.06 15.23 3.72
CA GLY A 61 3.82 16.38 2.86
C GLY A 61 4.95 17.41 2.95
N ASP A 62 4.68 18.61 2.47
CA ASP A 62 5.73 19.62 2.29
C ASP A 62 6.54 19.92 3.55
N LEU A 63 7.85 20.13 3.34
CA LEU A 63 8.72 20.70 4.37
C LEU A 63 8.47 22.19 4.40
N SER A 64 7.91 22.69 5.51
CA SER A 64 7.89 24.13 5.73
C SER A 64 9.31 24.58 6.03
N ARG A 65 9.89 25.31 5.08
CA ARG A 65 11.21 25.92 5.17
C ARG A 65 11.04 27.44 5.15
N THR A 66 10.34 27.96 6.14
CA THR A 66 10.01 29.39 6.22
C THR A 66 10.61 29.95 7.49
N ASP A 67 11.89 30.34 7.46
CA ASP A 67 12.59 31.21 8.43
C ASP A 67 12.42 30.96 9.95
N ASP A 68 11.75 29.89 10.35
CA ASP A 68 11.38 29.53 11.71
C ASP A 68 12.48 28.71 12.37
N PRO A 69 12.64 28.81 13.71
CA PRO A 69 13.69 28.09 14.44
C PRO A 69 13.55 26.56 14.35
N VAL A 70 12.32 26.04 14.10
CA VAL A 70 12.01 24.60 14.10
C VAL A 70 11.53 24.17 12.71
N VAL A 71 12.13 23.11 12.16
CA VAL A 71 11.72 22.55 10.88
C VAL A 71 10.41 21.79 11.08
N ILE A 72 9.40 22.09 10.26
CA ILE A 72 8.10 21.42 10.32
C ILE A 72 7.94 20.52 9.10
N VAL A 73 7.66 19.25 9.37
CA VAL A 73 7.29 18.26 8.36
C VAL A 73 5.77 18.16 8.31
N GLY A 74 5.19 18.55 7.19
CA GLY A 74 3.75 18.38 6.97
C GLY A 74 3.37 16.90 6.95
N LEU A 75 2.26 16.54 7.58
CA LEU A 75 1.59 15.26 7.40
C LEU A 75 0.32 15.48 6.58
N THR A 76 0.11 14.66 5.55
CA THR A 76 -1.08 14.75 4.69
C THR A 76 -2.35 14.22 5.36
N LYS A 77 -2.19 13.47 6.47
CA LYS A 77 -3.27 12.95 7.31
C LYS A 77 -2.88 13.06 8.78
N GLU A 78 -3.87 13.18 9.65
CA GLU A 78 -3.66 12.91 11.07
C GLU A 78 -3.28 11.43 11.23
N LEU A 79 -2.21 11.17 11.97
CA LEU A 79 -1.67 9.83 12.19
C LEU A 79 -1.72 9.53 13.70
N GLU A 80 -2.07 8.30 14.05
CA GLU A 80 -2.16 7.83 15.43
C GLU A 80 -1.19 6.68 15.65
N TYR A 81 -0.45 6.75 16.75
CA TYR A 81 0.45 5.70 17.20
C TYR A 81 -0.33 4.66 18.03
N LYS A 82 -0.36 3.41 17.57
CA LYS A 82 -0.96 2.28 18.31
C LYS A 82 -0.01 1.09 18.29
N ALA A 83 0.40 0.65 19.49
CA ALA A 83 1.16 -0.60 19.68
C ALA A 83 2.37 -0.74 18.74
N GLY A 84 3.18 0.31 18.59
CA GLY A 84 4.35 0.29 17.72
C GLY A 84 4.09 0.58 16.23
N GLN A 85 2.84 0.84 15.84
CA GLN A 85 2.47 1.13 14.45
C GLN A 85 1.83 2.50 14.30
N ILE A 86 2.05 3.13 13.14
CA ILE A 86 1.35 4.34 12.74
C ILE A 86 0.20 3.98 11.80
N ILE A 87 -0.99 4.44 12.15
CA ILE A 87 -2.20 4.30 11.34
C ILE A 87 -2.84 5.67 11.08
N PRO A 88 -3.55 5.87 9.96
CA PRO A 88 -4.35 7.07 9.76
C PRO A 88 -5.42 7.19 10.84
N HIS A 89 -5.43 8.33 11.55
CA HIS A 89 -6.45 8.63 12.53
C HIS A 89 -7.76 9.01 11.83
N ILE A 90 -8.85 8.32 12.17
CA ILE A 90 -10.19 8.60 11.63
C ILE A 90 -11.06 9.09 12.77
N ARG A 91 -11.35 10.40 12.77
CA ARG A 91 -12.31 10.98 13.72
C ARG A 91 -13.72 10.54 13.34
N ARG A 92 -14.35 9.71 14.17
CA ARG A 92 -15.77 9.37 14.03
C ARG A 92 -16.59 10.54 14.54
N VAL A 93 -17.15 11.32 13.62
CA VAL A 93 -18.11 12.38 13.94
C VAL A 93 -19.43 11.70 14.29
N ILE A 94 -19.73 11.56 15.58
CA ILE A 94 -21.01 11.00 16.09
C ILE A 94 -22.00 12.14 16.38
N GLU A 95 -21.51 13.38 16.47
CA GLU A 95 -22.31 14.56 16.79
C GLU A 95 -22.35 15.52 15.60
N MET A 96 -23.55 15.96 15.22
CA MET A 96 -23.73 16.97 14.19
C MET A 96 -22.94 18.23 14.60
N PRO A 97 -22.07 18.80 13.73
CA PRO A 97 -21.39 20.04 14.04
C PRO A 97 -22.44 21.11 14.34
N ARG A 98 -22.49 21.58 15.59
CA ARG A 98 -23.38 22.67 16.02
C ARG A 98 -23.17 23.85 15.09
N ALA A 99 -24.23 24.25 14.38
CA ALA A 99 -24.22 25.47 13.61
C ALA A 99 -23.96 26.65 14.56
N VAL A 100 -23.06 27.55 14.17
CA VAL A 100 -22.60 28.71 14.98
C VAL A 100 -23.73 29.71 15.34
N ASN A 101 -24.97 29.48 14.88
CA ASN A 101 -26.14 30.32 15.14
C ASN A 101 -27.29 29.63 15.88
N ASP A 102 -27.11 28.42 16.43
CA ASP A 102 -28.15 27.80 17.27
C ASP A 102 -28.09 28.38 18.70
N PHE A 103 -28.79 29.50 18.89
CA PHE A 103 -29.15 29.98 20.21
C PHE A 103 -30.17 29.01 20.82
N PRO A 104 -30.03 28.55 22.07
CA PRO A 104 -31.07 27.79 22.72
C PRO A 104 -32.32 28.67 22.78
N ARG A 105 -33.36 28.29 22.04
CA ARG A 105 -34.69 28.88 22.21
C ARG A 105 -35.12 28.50 23.62
N SER A 106 -35.09 29.47 24.53
CA SER A 106 -35.70 29.36 25.86
C SER A 106 -37.15 28.94 25.68
N THR A 107 -37.44 27.65 25.81
CA THR A 107 -38.80 27.18 25.96
C THR A 107 -39.23 27.56 27.36
N VAL A 108 -39.87 28.73 27.44
CA VAL A 108 -40.68 29.14 28.58
C VAL A 108 -41.59 27.97 28.93
N THR A 109 -41.43 27.47 30.16
CA THR A 109 -42.34 26.54 30.78
C THR A 109 -43.59 27.31 31.17
N GLU A 110 -44.71 27.04 30.50
CA GLU A 110 -46.04 27.22 31.11
C GLU A 110 -46.88 25.94 30.91
N PRO A 111 -47.65 25.54 31.94
CA PRO A 111 -48.26 24.23 32.02
C PRO A 111 -49.61 24.25 31.28
N VAL A 112 -49.73 23.47 30.21
CA VAL A 112 -51.05 23.19 29.61
C VAL A 112 -51.45 21.77 29.97
N THR A 113 -52.25 21.70 31.03
CA THR A 113 -53.04 20.53 31.42
C THR A 113 -54.05 20.22 30.32
N SER A 114 -53.82 19.17 29.53
CA SER A 114 -54.88 18.46 28.81
C SER A 114 -54.38 17.08 28.40
N ALA A 115 -55.02 16.05 28.95
CA ALA A 115 -54.75 14.66 28.65
C ALA A 115 -55.02 14.35 27.16
N ALA A 116 -54.12 13.57 26.57
CA ALA A 116 -54.18 13.14 25.17
C ALA A 116 -55.48 12.38 24.86
N PRO A 117 -56.15 12.64 23.72
CA PRO A 117 -57.12 11.70 23.18
C PRO A 117 -56.35 10.49 22.65
N VAL A 118 -56.48 9.35 23.34
CA VAL A 118 -56.06 8.04 22.83
C VAL A 118 -56.93 7.74 21.62
N VAL A 119 -56.38 7.94 20.43
CA VAL A 119 -56.96 7.41 19.19
C VAL A 119 -56.69 5.91 19.20
N ASP A 120 -57.72 5.14 19.54
CA ASP A 120 -57.71 3.69 19.43
C ASP A 120 -57.69 3.33 17.94
N ILE A 121 -56.49 3.14 17.38
CA ILE A 121 -56.30 2.71 16.00
C ILE A 121 -56.71 1.25 15.94
N ARG A 122 -58.01 1.01 15.72
CA ARG A 122 -58.55 -0.32 15.47
C ARG A 122 -58.03 -0.81 14.10
N LEU A 123 -56.86 -1.46 14.07
CA LEU A 123 -56.43 -2.21 12.90
C LEU A 123 -57.40 -3.38 12.71
N SER A 124 -58.17 -3.32 11.64
CA SER A 124 -59.01 -4.38 11.12
C SER A 124 -58.15 -5.61 10.79
N SER A 125 -58.02 -6.50 11.77
CA SER A 125 -57.48 -7.85 11.61
C SER A 125 -58.44 -8.68 10.76
N GLY A 126 -58.02 -9.06 9.55
CA GLY A 126 -58.85 -9.92 8.70
C GLY A 126 -58.25 -10.41 7.38
N ALA A 127 -57.25 -9.73 6.80
CA ALA A 127 -56.74 -10.11 5.47
C ALA A 127 -55.21 -9.97 5.23
N GLU A 128 -54.43 -9.47 6.21
CA GLU A 128 -53.03 -9.07 5.94
C GLU A 128 -51.96 -10.16 6.18
N GLY A 129 -52.28 -11.26 6.88
CA GLY A 129 -51.27 -12.23 7.30
C GLY A 129 -50.58 -13.01 6.17
N ARG A 130 -51.25 -13.22 5.03
CA ARG A 130 -50.64 -13.92 3.87
C ARG A 130 -49.93 -12.96 2.93
N VAL A 131 -50.49 -11.78 2.71
CA VAL A 131 -49.91 -10.77 1.81
C VAL A 131 -48.66 -10.16 2.45
N GLY A 132 -48.69 -9.84 3.74
CA GLY A 132 -47.50 -9.37 4.45
C GLY A 132 -46.37 -10.40 4.49
N ARG A 133 -46.70 -11.68 4.66
CA ARG A 133 -45.71 -12.77 4.67
C ARG A 133 -45.09 -13.00 3.29
N LEU A 134 -45.84 -12.80 2.21
CA LEU A 134 -45.33 -12.83 0.83
C LEU A 134 -44.41 -11.65 0.54
N ILE A 135 -44.78 -10.43 0.96
CA ILE A 135 -43.95 -9.24 0.76
C ILE A 135 -42.60 -9.39 1.48
N VAL A 136 -42.62 -9.84 2.74
CA VAL A 136 -41.39 -10.11 3.50
C VAL A 136 -40.56 -11.22 2.84
N GLY A 137 -41.20 -12.29 2.36
CA GLY A 137 -40.50 -13.38 1.67
C GLY A 137 -39.80 -12.93 0.40
N VAL A 138 -40.45 -12.12 -0.43
CA VAL A 138 -39.88 -11.57 -1.67
C VAL A 138 -38.71 -10.62 -1.36
N LEU A 139 -38.86 -9.76 -0.35
CA LEU A 139 -37.80 -8.84 0.05
C LEU A 139 -36.54 -9.58 0.53
N LEU A 140 -36.74 -10.63 1.33
CA LEU A 140 -35.64 -11.44 1.87
C LEU A 140 -34.95 -12.24 0.74
N ALA A 141 -35.72 -12.79 -0.20
CA ALA A 141 -35.18 -13.46 -1.38
C ALA A 141 -34.37 -12.50 -2.28
N ALA A 142 -34.83 -11.26 -2.46
CA ALA A 142 -34.11 -10.24 -3.22
C ALA A 142 -32.79 -9.85 -2.55
N VAL A 143 -32.77 -9.68 -1.23
CA VAL A 143 -31.54 -9.38 -0.48
C VAL A 143 -30.55 -10.54 -0.58
N VAL A 144 -31.01 -11.79 -0.39
CA VAL A 144 -30.15 -12.97 -0.52
C VAL A 144 -29.62 -13.12 -1.95
N GLY A 145 -30.45 -12.85 -2.97
CA GLY A 145 -30.04 -12.83 -4.36
C GLY A 145 -28.94 -11.79 -4.63
N CYS A 146 -29.13 -10.55 -4.18
CA CYS A 146 -28.12 -9.49 -4.31
C CYS A 146 -26.82 -9.83 -3.60
N VAL A 147 -26.88 -10.36 -2.37
CA VAL A 147 -25.68 -10.80 -1.63
C VAL A 147 -25.00 -11.97 -2.34
N GLY A 148 -25.76 -12.94 -2.84
CA GLY A 148 -25.23 -14.07 -3.60
C GLY A 148 -24.50 -13.63 -4.86
N ILE A 149 -25.10 -12.73 -5.64
CA ILE A 149 -24.50 -12.12 -6.83
C ILE A 149 -23.22 -11.34 -6.45
N ALA A 150 -23.27 -10.53 -5.38
CA ALA A 150 -22.10 -9.77 -4.91
C ALA A 150 -20.96 -10.70 -4.45
N VAL A 151 -21.27 -11.78 -3.74
CA VAL A 151 -20.29 -12.78 -3.31
C VAL A 151 -19.71 -13.54 -4.50
N PHE A 152 -20.54 -13.94 -5.47
CA PHE A 152 -20.10 -14.64 -6.67
C PHE A 152 -19.16 -13.76 -7.52
N PHE A 153 -19.55 -12.53 -7.81
CA PHE A 153 -18.69 -11.57 -8.53
C PHE A 153 -17.45 -11.16 -7.72
N ARG A 154 -17.51 -11.14 -6.38
CA ARG A 154 -16.33 -10.91 -5.53
C ARG A 154 -15.41 -12.12 -5.47
N ALA A 155 -15.95 -13.33 -5.57
CA ALA A 155 -15.19 -14.58 -5.62
C ALA A 155 -14.46 -14.72 -6.96
N GLU A 156 -15.11 -14.43 -8.08
CA GLU A 156 -14.45 -14.41 -9.40
C GLU A 156 -13.43 -13.27 -9.55
N ARG A 157 -13.64 -12.15 -8.85
CA ARG A 157 -12.69 -11.01 -8.82
C ARG A 157 -11.66 -11.08 -7.69
N ASN A 158 -11.62 -12.17 -6.93
CA ASN A 158 -10.47 -12.51 -6.10
C ASN A 158 -9.62 -13.52 -6.89
N PRO A 159 -8.78 -13.09 -7.86
CA PRO A 159 -7.57 -13.84 -8.04
C PRO A 159 -6.94 -13.87 -6.64
N LYS A 160 -6.68 -15.07 -6.13
CA LYS A 160 -5.66 -15.26 -5.09
C LYS A 160 -4.37 -14.72 -5.73
N VAL A 161 -4.21 -13.41 -5.77
CA VAL A 161 -2.93 -12.78 -5.98
C VAL A 161 -2.27 -13.02 -4.65
N ARG A 162 -1.68 -14.21 -4.54
CA ARG A 162 -0.63 -14.49 -3.59
C ARG A 162 0.51 -13.61 -4.05
N TYR A 163 0.42 -12.32 -3.74
CA TYR A 163 1.53 -11.39 -3.75
C TYR A 163 2.42 -11.90 -2.62
N SER A 164 3.18 -12.95 -2.90
CA SER A 164 4.51 -13.08 -2.33
C SER A 164 5.24 -11.89 -2.91
N ALA A 165 5.20 -10.77 -2.17
CA ALA A 165 6.17 -9.72 -2.32
C ALA A 165 7.52 -10.41 -2.13
N VAL A 166 8.11 -10.88 -3.22
CA VAL A 166 9.55 -11.08 -3.26
C VAL A 166 10.07 -9.68 -3.05
N LEU A 167 10.32 -9.34 -1.78
CA LEU A 167 10.94 -8.08 -1.41
C LEU A 167 12.17 -8.00 -2.31
N GLN A 168 12.25 -6.95 -3.12
CA GLN A 168 13.43 -6.64 -3.94
C GLN A 168 14.73 -6.70 -3.10
N SER A 169 14.61 -6.54 -1.78
CA SER A 169 15.64 -6.63 -0.75
C SER A 169 16.10 -8.03 -0.34
N GLU A 170 15.35 -9.13 -0.60
CA GLU A 170 15.71 -10.47 -0.08
C GLU A 170 16.57 -11.31 -1.02
N LEU A 171 16.65 -10.98 -2.31
CA LEU A 171 17.51 -11.75 -3.23
C LEU A 171 19.00 -11.50 -2.97
N GLY A 172 19.37 -10.34 -2.43
CA GLY A 172 20.77 -9.97 -2.18
C GLY A 172 21.65 -9.99 -3.43
N LEU A 173 21.03 -9.90 -4.62
CA LEU A 173 21.68 -9.93 -5.92
C LEU A 173 21.87 -8.52 -6.48
N SER A 174 23.02 -8.30 -7.09
CA SER A 174 23.50 -7.04 -7.65
C SER A 174 24.05 -7.25 -9.06
N GLY A 175 24.24 -6.16 -9.81
CA GLY A 175 24.78 -6.21 -11.18
C GLY A 175 26.18 -6.80 -11.34
N GLN A 176 26.88 -7.08 -10.24
CA GLN A 176 28.22 -7.68 -10.25
C GLN A 176 28.18 -9.19 -10.02
N ASP A 177 27.00 -9.77 -9.70
CA ASP A 177 26.89 -11.19 -9.41
C ASP A 177 26.88 -12.01 -10.72
N ASP A 178 27.78 -12.97 -10.79
CA ASP A 178 27.85 -13.97 -11.85
C ASP A 178 27.06 -15.23 -11.49
N TYR A 179 27.08 -16.24 -12.37
CA TYR A 179 26.42 -17.52 -12.12
C TYR A 179 26.83 -18.17 -10.79
N PHE A 180 28.13 -18.16 -10.46
CA PHE A 180 28.63 -18.78 -9.24
C PHE A 180 28.18 -18.01 -7.98
N SER A 181 28.10 -16.69 -8.07
CA SER A 181 27.60 -15.83 -7.00
C SER A 181 26.10 -16.02 -6.77
N VAL A 182 25.32 -16.13 -7.85
CA VAL A 182 23.88 -16.43 -7.78
C VAL A 182 23.62 -17.79 -7.13
N THR A 183 24.33 -18.82 -7.58
CA THR A 183 24.16 -20.18 -7.03
C THR A 183 24.60 -20.29 -5.58
N ARG A 184 25.63 -19.54 -5.17
CA ARG A 184 26.05 -19.45 -3.76
C ARG A 184 24.98 -18.80 -2.88
N LYS A 185 24.30 -17.76 -3.37
CA LYS A 185 23.31 -16.98 -2.60
C LYS A 185 21.93 -17.63 -2.59
N LEU A 186 21.49 -18.17 -3.72
CA LEU A 186 20.11 -18.68 -3.90
C LEU A 186 20.02 -20.20 -3.91
N GLY A 187 21.14 -20.92 -4.04
CA GLY A 187 21.20 -22.37 -4.17
C GLY A 187 21.27 -22.84 -5.63
N THR A 188 21.11 -24.14 -5.83
CA THR A 188 21.11 -24.75 -7.17
C THR A 188 19.79 -24.45 -7.91
N PRO A 189 19.83 -23.91 -9.14
CA PRO A 189 18.62 -23.70 -9.92
C PRO A 189 18.02 -25.04 -10.35
N ALA A 190 16.69 -25.13 -10.38
CA ALA A 190 16.00 -26.31 -10.86
C ALA A 190 16.12 -26.47 -12.39
N GLU A 191 16.16 -25.34 -13.11
CA GLU A 191 16.41 -25.31 -14.54
C GLU A 191 17.41 -24.22 -14.90
N ASP A 192 18.26 -24.54 -15.87
CA ASP A 192 19.28 -23.66 -16.38
C ASP A 192 19.27 -23.70 -17.91
N SER A 193 18.93 -22.57 -18.52
CA SER A 193 18.82 -22.48 -19.98
C SER A 193 19.49 -21.24 -20.52
N TRP A 194 20.27 -21.42 -21.59
CA TRP A 194 20.80 -20.32 -22.39
C TRP A 194 19.87 -19.97 -23.54
N ARG A 195 19.68 -18.69 -23.77
CA ARG A 195 18.98 -18.16 -24.93
C ARG A 195 19.91 -17.33 -25.79
N SER A 196 19.84 -17.61 -27.08
CA SER A 196 20.42 -16.82 -28.15
C SER A 196 19.38 -16.82 -29.26
N ALA A 197 18.86 -15.64 -29.57
CA ALA A 197 17.95 -15.47 -30.70
C ALA A 197 18.08 -14.02 -31.20
N GLN A 198 18.85 -13.87 -32.29
CA GLN A 198 18.91 -12.67 -33.14
C GLN A 198 19.26 -11.36 -32.42
N GLY A 199 20.53 -11.22 -32.08
CA GLY A 199 21.11 -9.98 -31.56
C GLY A 199 22.46 -10.25 -30.89
N GLU A 200 23.29 -9.22 -30.74
CA GLU A 200 24.63 -9.29 -30.15
C GLU A 200 24.62 -9.73 -28.66
N MET A 201 23.45 -9.77 -28.01
CA MET A 201 23.32 -9.98 -26.56
C MET A 201 22.81 -11.38 -26.23
N GLN A 202 23.56 -12.13 -25.42
CA GLN A 202 23.21 -13.48 -24.94
C GLN A 202 22.72 -13.42 -23.50
N TYR A 203 21.68 -14.20 -23.17
CA TYR A 203 21.17 -14.26 -21.81
C TYR A 203 20.93 -15.71 -21.34
N ARG A 204 21.11 -15.93 -20.04
CA ARG A 204 20.89 -17.21 -19.35
C ARG A 204 19.76 -17.02 -18.35
N VAL A 205 18.88 -17.99 -18.28
CA VAL A 205 17.73 -18.01 -17.37
C VAL A 205 17.91 -19.17 -16.40
N LEU A 206 17.92 -18.84 -15.11
CA LEU A 206 18.02 -19.77 -13.99
C LEU A 206 16.69 -19.77 -13.23
N ARG A 207 15.98 -20.90 -13.21
CA ARG A 207 14.68 -21.00 -12.54
C ARG A 207 14.82 -21.52 -11.12
N PHE A 208 14.15 -20.83 -10.18
CA PHE A 208 14.05 -21.21 -8.77
C PHE A 208 12.56 -21.36 -8.39
N PRO A 209 11.94 -22.52 -8.67
CA PRO A 209 10.51 -22.75 -8.42
C PRO A 209 10.12 -22.55 -6.96
N ASP A 210 10.97 -22.97 -6.03
CA ASP A 210 10.76 -22.83 -4.58
C ASP A 210 10.60 -21.36 -4.15
N ARG A 211 11.21 -20.45 -4.90
CA ARG A 211 11.15 -19.00 -4.67
C ARG A 211 10.23 -18.29 -5.66
N SER A 212 9.55 -19.03 -6.54
CA SER A 212 8.69 -18.50 -7.61
C SER A 212 9.34 -17.41 -8.44
N VAL A 213 10.63 -17.55 -8.71
CA VAL A 213 11.44 -16.53 -9.39
C VAL A 213 12.37 -17.17 -10.42
N SER A 214 12.56 -16.48 -11.54
CA SER A 214 13.59 -16.80 -12.53
C SER A 214 14.62 -15.67 -12.57
N VAL A 215 15.88 -16.01 -12.36
CA VAL A 215 17.02 -15.09 -12.42
C VAL A 215 17.56 -15.02 -13.84
N ILE A 216 17.86 -13.81 -14.30
CA ILE A 216 18.38 -13.56 -15.64
C ILE A 216 19.80 -13.01 -15.53
N LEU A 217 20.74 -13.71 -16.18
CA LEU A 217 22.11 -13.28 -16.40
C LEU A 217 22.24 -12.86 -17.87
N MET A 218 22.92 -11.76 -18.15
CA MET A 218 23.16 -11.29 -19.52
C MET A 218 24.56 -10.71 -19.65
N GLY A 219 25.16 -10.91 -20.82
CA GLY A 219 26.48 -10.38 -21.16
C GLY A 219 26.69 -10.34 -22.66
N SER A 220 27.79 -9.70 -23.07
CA SER A 220 28.27 -9.71 -24.45
C SER A 220 28.70 -11.11 -24.90
N ASP A 221 29.12 -11.95 -23.96
CA ASP A 221 29.40 -13.37 -24.18
C ASP A 221 28.86 -14.22 -23.03
N ARG A 222 28.94 -15.55 -23.18
CA ARG A 222 28.47 -16.48 -22.14
C ARG A 222 29.32 -16.49 -20.87
N LYS A 223 30.58 -16.03 -20.96
CA LYS A 223 31.53 -16.07 -19.85
C LYS A 223 31.38 -14.87 -18.93
N ASN A 224 31.00 -13.72 -19.49
CA ASN A 224 30.81 -12.45 -18.81
C ASN A 224 29.32 -12.14 -18.59
N ALA A 225 28.47 -13.17 -18.51
CA ALA A 225 27.06 -12.97 -18.22
C ALA A 225 26.87 -12.64 -16.73
N LEU A 226 26.43 -11.41 -16.47
CA LEU A 226 26.20 -10.88 -15.13
C LEU A 226 24.71 -10.75 -14.86
N TYR A 227 24.36 -10.73 -13.58
CA TYR A 227 23.00 -10.55 -13.13
C TYR A 227 22.44 -9.22 -13.62
N ILE A 228 21.32 -9.28 -14.34
CA ILE A 228 20.60 -8.09 -14.80
C ILE A 228 19.23 -7.97 -14.16
N GLY A 229 18.71 -9.00 -13.51
CA GLY A 229 17.41 -8.93 -12.84
C GLY A 229 16.73 -10.27 -12.67
N ALA A 230 15.53 -10.22 -12.13
CA ALA A 230 14.70 -11.39 -11.89
C ALA A 230 13.27 -11.13 -12.33
N VAL A 231 12.61 -12.19 -12.80
CA VAL A 231 11.21 -12.20 -13.24
C VAL A 231 10.41 -13.24 -12.44
N ASP A 232 9.11 -13.01 -12.27
CA ASP A 232 8.20 -14.00 -11.68
C ASP A 232 7.83 -15.11 -12.68
N ASN A 233 6.98 -16.05 -12.24
CA ASN A 233 6.45 -17.12 -13.07
C ASN A 233 5.59 -16.62 -14.26
N ASP A 234 5.02 -15.41 -14.16
CA ASP A 234 4.25 -14.74 -15.23
C ASP A 234 5.16 -13.92 -16.16
N TRP A 235 6.49 -14.08 -16.05
CA TRP A 235 7.51 -13.36 -16.81
C TRP A 235 7.50 -11.83 -16.61
N ARG A 236 7.01 -11.37 -15.46
CA ARG A 236 7.02 -9.94 -15.09
C ARG A 236 8.29 -9.62 -14.32
N PRO A 237 8.99 -8.52 -14.64
CA PRO A 237 10.18 -8.13 -13.87
C PRO A 237 9.83 -7.81 -12.42
N VAL A 238 10.42 -8.56 -11.49
CA VAL A 238 10.28 -8.36 -10.04
C VAL A 238 11.48 -7.62 -9.45
N HIS A 239 12.66 -7.77 -10.06
CA HIS A 239 13.88 -7.08 -9.66
C HIS A 239 14.68 -6.65 -10.88
N ALA A 240 15.21 -5.43 -10.83
CA ALA A 240 16.09 -4.86 -11.85
C ALA A 240 17.31 -4.25 -11.17
N VAL A 241 18.44 -4.31 -11.86
CA VAL A 241 19.71 -3.76 -11.39
C VAL A 241 19.79 -2.29 -11.78
N SER A 242 20.14 -1.44 -10.82
CA SER A 242 20.50 -0.05 -11.10
C SER A 242 21.89 0.03 -11.72
N LEU A 243 21.98 0.67 -12.88
CA LEU A 243 23.20 0.95 -13.62
C LEU A 243 23.75 2.34 -13.23
N PRO A 244 25.07 2.57 -13.41
CA PRO A 244 25.66 3.90 -13.25
C PRO A 244 24.92 4.95 -14.11
N GLY A 245 24.64 6.12 -13.52
CA GLY A 245 23.91 7.20 -14.19
C GLY A 245 22.39 7.13 -14.06
N GLY A 246 21.85 6.41 -13.06
CA GLY A 246 20.43 6.41 -12.71
C GLY A 246 19.54 5.65 -13.70
N ARG A 247 20.13 4.87 -14.60
CA ARG A 247 19.42 3.93 -15.47
C ARG A 247 19.24 2.60 -14.74
N ASP A 248 18.29 1.78 -15.18
CA ASP A 248 18.13 0.42 -14.70
C ASP A 248 17.98 -0.57 -15.88
N THR A 249 18.08 -1.85 -15.56
CA THR A 249 17.87 -2.93 -16.53
C THR A 249 16.39 -3.28 -16.74
N TYR A 250 15.46 -2.54 -16.13
CA TYR A 250 14.03 -2.86 -16.16
C TYR A 250 13.44 -2.87 -17.59
N PRO A 251 13.71 -1.88 -18.47
CA PRO A 251 13.25 -1.90 -19.86
C PRO A 251 13.77 -3.12 -20.63
N LEU A 252 14.99 -3.55 -20.32
CA LEU A 252 15.63 -4.68 -20.97
C LEU A 252 15.01 -6.00 -20.50
N LEU A 253 14.67 -6.15 -19.22
CA LEU A 253 13.95 -7.34 -18.74
C LEU A 253 12.57 -7.47 -19.39
N ARG A 254 11.88 -6.36 -19.67
CA ARG A 254 10.59 -6.36 -20.37
C ARG A 254 10.68 -6.77 -21.84
N SER A 255 11.81 -6.59 -22.50
CA SER A 255 11.97 -7.00 -23.91
C SER A 255 12.34 -8.48 -24.06
N LEU A 256 12.75 -9.14 -22.98
CA LEU A 256 13.07 -10.56 -22.98
C LEU A 256 11.82 -11.43 -23.04
N ARG A 257 11.92 -12.56 -23.74
CA ARG A 257 10.84 -13.55 -23.86
C ARG A 257 11.08 -14.77 -22.97
N PRO A 258 10.02 -15.41 -22.45
CA PRO A 258 10.14 -16.60 -21.63
C PRO A 258 10.74 -17.78 -22.40
N PRO A 259 11.49 -18.68 -21.71
CA PRO A 259 11.98 -19.90 -22.31
C PRO A 259 10.81 -20.80 -22.74
N GLY A 260 10.62 -20.95 -24.05
CA GLY A 260 9.61 -21.84 -24.65
C GLY A 260 8.72 -21.14 -25.66
N ASP A 261 8.69 -19.81 -25.69
CA ASP A 261 7.90 -19.04 -26.65
C ASP A 261 8.66 -18.80 -27.96
N SER A 262 9.03 -19.90 -28.62
CA SER A 262 9.51 -19.88 -30.00
C SER A 262 8.32 -19.95 -30.95
N LYS A 263 7.45 -18.93 -30.94
CA LYS A 263 6.58 -18.69 -32.09
C LYS A 263 7.25 -17.68 -33.02
N ARG A 264 7.39 -18.17 -34.25
CA ARG A 264 7.88 -17.52 -35.47
C ARG A 264 7.29 -16.13 -35.68
#